data_AF-A0A074K061-F1
#
_entry.id   AF-A0A074K061-F1
#
_cell.length_a   1.000
_cell.length_b   1.000
_cell.length_c   1.000
_cell.angle_alpha   90.00
_cell.angle_beta   90.00
_cell.angle_gamma   90.00
#
_symmetry.space_group_name_H-M   'P 1'
#
loop_
_entity.id
_entity.type
_entity.pdbx_description
1 polymer ?
#
loop_
_entity_poly.entity_id
_entity_poly.type
_entity_poly.pdbx_seq_one_letter_code
_entity_poly.pdbx_strand_id
1 'polypeptide(L)'
;MGHEPDLSAHLILAAKPYKIDVEVVDILRDKADLEFKRDSDAKVAVKDGELVIERFYPMNLLQKLSMQKEAVDDWRELTESILIDWNYDGAVLQPEVVDIPEKKTDLVIGRYKVPADAGTIRVKITDLLSESWEGNVTNG
;
A
#
# COMPACT_ATOMS: atom_id res chain seq x y z
N MET A 1 4.81 32.12 13.76
CA MET A 1 5.09 31.05 12.77
C MET A 1 4.63 29.75 13.41
N GLY A 2 3.79 28.90 12.81
CA GLY A 2 3.51 28.73 11.38
C GLY A 2 2.03 28.68 10.91
N HIS A 3 1.08 29.28 11.63
CA HIS A 3 -0.25 29.62 11.08
C HIS A 3 -0.74 30.95 11.67
N GLU A 4 -1.77 31.56 11.07
CA GLU A 4 -2.37 32.81 11.57
C GLU A 4 -3.22 32.52 12.83
N PRO A 5 -3.08 33.29 13.92
CA PRO A 5 -3.75 33.00 15.21
C PRO A 5 -5.29 32.92 15.13
N ASP A 6 -5.88 33.45 14.08
CA ASP A 6 -7.32 33.53 13.81
C ASP A 6 -7.79 32.54 12.74
N LEU A 7 -6.93 31.61 12.29
CA LEU A 7 -7.26 30.62 11.27
C LEU A 7 -8.50 29.77 11.64
N SER A 8 -8.59 29.33 12.90
CA SER A 8 -9.76 28.57 13.39
C SER A 8 -11.04 29.40 13.27
N ALA A 9 -11.00 30.68 13.67
CA ALA A 9 -12.15 31.57 13.61
C ALA A 9 -12.62 31.84 12.17
N HIS A 10 -11.67 31.99 11.24
CA HIS A 10 -11.96 32.14 9.81
C HIS A 10 -12.63 30.89 9.21
N LEU A 11 -12.15 29.70 9.57
CA LEU A 11 -12.72 28.43 9.10
C LEU A 11 -14.15 28.23 9.64
N ILE A 12 -14.37 28.52 10.92
CA ILE A 12 -15.71 28.46 11.54
C ILE A 12 -16.67 29.45 10.85
N LEU A 13 -16.18 30.66 10.52
CA LEU A 13 -16.99 31.67 9.84
C LEU A 13 -17.35 31.23 8.41
N ALA A 14 -16.39 30.69 7.66
CA ALA A 14 -16.58 30.21 6.30
C ALA A 14 -17.54 29.00 6.23
N ALA A 15 -17.57 28.17 7.27
CA ALA A 15 -18.43 26.99 7.34
C ALA A 15 -19.89 27.29 7.71
N LYS A 16 -20.28 28.55 7.96
CA LYS A 16 -21.68 28.87 8.27
C LYS A 16 -22.62 28.48 7.11
N PRO A 17 -23.81 27.93 7.41
CA PRO A 17 -24.45 27.84 8.73
C PRO A 17 -24.11 26.56 9.53
N TYR A 18 -23.16 25.74 9.07
CA TYR A 18 -22.82 24.49 9.74
C TYR A 18 -22.02 24.74 11.02
N LYS A 19 -22.35 23.97 12.07
CA LYS A 19 -21.67 24.04 13.36
C LYS A 19 -20.58 22.97 13.38
N ILE A 20 -19.37 23.38 13.04
CA ILE A 20 -18.17 22.52 13.06
C ILE A 20 -17.28 22.91 14.25
N ASP A 21 -16.53 21.94 14.75
CA ASP A 21 -15.46 22.17 15.73
C ASP A 21 -14.12 22.21 14.99
N VAL A 22 -13.25 23.17 15.31
CA VAL A 22 -12.01 23.42 14.57
C VAL A 22 -10.83 23.51 15.53
N GLU A 23 -10.02 22.47 15.53
CA GLU A 23 -8.73 22.39 16.23
C GLU A 23 -7.59 22.71 15.24
N VAL A 24 -6.67 23.58 15.64
CA VAL A 24 -5.47 23.91 14.86
C VAL A 24 -4.26 23.39 15.61
N VAL A 25 -3.50 22.50 14.98
CA VAL A 25 -2.35 21.81 15.59
C VAL A 25 -1.05 22.19 14.90
N ASP A 26 0.04 22.33 15.65
CA ASP A 26 1.40 22.46 15.12
C ASP A 26 2.05 21.07 15.03
N ILE A 27 2.16 20.58 13.79
CA ILE A 27 2.72 19.27 13.46
C ILE A 27 4.12 19.05 14.07
N LEU A 28 4.91 20.10 14.28
CA LEU A 28 6.28 20.00 14.81
C LEU A 28 6.37 20.02 16.34
N ARG A 29 5.36 20.57 17.04
CA ARG A 29 5.41 20.80 18.51
C ARG A 29 4.42 19.97 19.29
N ASP A 30 3.25 19.71 18.73
CA ASP A 30 2.11 19.16 19.48
C ASP A 30 2.08 17.62 19.50
N LYS A 31 3.25 16.98 19.38
CA LYS A 31 3.43 15.52 19.35
C LYS A 31 2.56 14.84 18.29
N ALA A 32 2.79 15.17 17.03
CA ALA A 32 2.58 14.15 16.02
C ALA A 32 3.69 13.11 16.25
N ASP A 33 3.33 11.87 16.56
CA ASP A 33 4.17 10.70 16.28
C ASP A 33 4.42 10.73 14.76
N LEU A 34 5.35 11.57 14.32
CA LEU A 34 5.80 11.70 12.95
C LEU A 34 6.66 10.48 12.67
N GLU A 35 6.00 9.35 12.49
CA GLU A 35 6.60 8.21 11.86
C GLU A 35 6.81 8.57 10.39
N PHE A 36 8.08 8.66 9.99
CA PHE A 36 8.43 8.73 8.59
C PHE A 36 7.94 7.44 7.94
N LYS A 37 6.80 7.55 7.24
CA LYS A 37 6.26 6.46 6.44
C LYS A 37 7.35 5.99 5.50
N ARG A 38 7.74 4.73 5.63
CA ARG A 38 8.65 4.10 4.68
C ARG A 38 7.78 3.41 3.65
N ASP A 39 8.01 3.72 2.38
CA ASP A 39 7.35 3.01 1.31
C ASP A 39 7.67 1.52 1.42
N SER A 40 6.66 0.69 1.17
CA SER A 40 6.85 -0.74 1.02
C SER A 40 7.73 -1.01 -0.21
N ASP A 41 8.37 -2.18 -0.24
CA ASP A 41 9.19 -2.61 -1.37
C ASP A 41 8.85 -4.07 -1.74
N ALA A 42 9.05 -4.44 -3.00
CA ALA A 42 8.82 -5.80 -3.45
C ALA A 42 9.79 -6.18 -4.57
N LYS A 43 10.22 -7.44 -4.55
CA LYS A 43 11.00 -8.03 -5.63
C LYS A 43 10.09 -8.90 -6.49
N VAL A 44 9.77 -8.40 -7.67
CA VAL A 44 8.91 -9.07 -8.64
C VAL A 44 9.67 -9.29 -9.94
N ALA A 45 9.55 -10.49 -10.53
CA ALA A 45 10.25 -10.86 -11.75
C ALA A 45 9.39 -11.78 -12.62
N VAL A 46 9.58 -11.75 -13.93
CA VAL A 46 9.05 -12.77 -14.83
C VAL A 46 10.13 -13.84 -15.05
N LYS A 47 9.80 -15.10 -14.79
CA LYS A 47 10.69 -16.27 -14.96
C LYS A 47 9.91 -17.42 -15.56
N ASP A 48 10.46 -18.04 -16.60
CA ASP A 48 9.89 -19.24 -17.22
C ASP A 48 8.40 -19.08 -17.64
N GLY A 49 8.00 -17.87 -18.05
CA GLY A 49 6.61 -17.55 -18.41
C GLY A 49 5.67 -17.34 -17.22
N GLU A 50 6.19 -17.23 -16.00
CA GLU A 50 5.44 -16.90 -14.79
C GLU A 50 5.91 -15.57 -14.19
N LEU A 51 4.97 -14.75 -13.72
CA LEU A 51 5.21 -13.64 -12.82
C LEU A 51 5.41 -14.22 -11.42
N VAL A 52 6.57 -13.94 -10.81
CA VAL A 52 6.97 -14.42 -9.50
C VAL A 52 7.21 -13.23 -8.58
N ILE A 53 6.49 -13.17 -7.48
CA ILE A 53 6.80 -12.27 -6.37
C ILE A 53 7.75 -13.03 -5.44
N GLU A 54 9.02 -12.66 -5.49
CA GLU A 54 10.06 -13.34 -4.70
C GLU A 54 10.02 -12.92 -3.24
N ARG A 55 9.79 -11.63 -2.99
CA ARG A 55 9.79 -11.01 -1.66
C ARG A 55 8.92 -9.78 -1.65
N PHE A 56 8.30 -9.52 -0.50
CA PHE A 56 7.55 -8.31 -0.20
C PHE A 56 7.94 -7.79 1.19
N TYR A 57 8.12 -6.48 1.28
CA TYR A 57 8.66 -5.77 2.45
C TYR A 57 7.74 -4.60 2.82
N PRO A 58 6.61 -4.87 3.51
CA PRO A 58 5.75 -3.82 4.04
C PRO A 58 6.40 -3.21 5.27
N MET A 59 7.16 -2.13 5.07
CA MET A 59 8.08 -1.60 6.09
C MET A 59 7.39 -1.21 7.39
N ASN A 60 6.20 -0.61 7.32
CA ASN A 60 5.47 -0.19 8.53
C ASN A 60 4.90 -1.39 9.29
N LEU A 61 4.37 -2.39 8.58
CA LEU A 61 3.93 -3.66 9.19
C LEU A 61 5.11 -4.39 9.84
N LEU A 62 6.24 -4.51 9.15
CA LEU A 62 7.46 -5.13 9.69
C LEU A 62 7.97 -4.40 10.94
N GLN A 63 7.92 -3.07 10.96
CA GLN A 63 8.27 -2.27 12.13
C GLN A 63 7.35 -2.59 13.31
N LYS A 64 6.04 -2.63 13.09
CA LYS A 64 5.04 -2.98 14.11
C LYS A 64 5.25 -4.38 14.68
N LEU A 65 5.45 -5.37 13.81
CA LEU A 65 5.72 -6.76 14.20
C LEU A 65 7.04 -6.89 14.99
N SER A 66 8.08 -6.15 14.59
CA SER A 66 9.35 -6.10 15.30
C SER A 66 9.20 -5.58 16.73
N MET A 67 8.39 -4.53 16.94
CA MET A 67 8.05 -4.02 18.28
C MET A 67 7.29 -5.05 19.13
N GLN A 68 6.46 -5.87 18.48
CA GLN A 68 5.70 -6.96 19.10
C GLN A 68 6.52 -8.25 19.29
N LYS A 69 7.75 -8.29 18.78
CA LYS A 69 8.63 -9.48 18.75
C LYS A 69 8.00 -10.68 18.04
N GLU A 70 7.17 -10.40 17.04
CA GLU A 70 6.61 -11.41 16.15
C GLU A 70 7.58 -11.66 14.99
N ALA A 71 7.82 -12.93 14.67
CA ALA A 71 8.64 -13.34 13.55
C ALA A 71 7.72 -13.77 12.40
N VAL A 72 8.15 -13.48 11.17
CA VAL A 72 7.44 -13.89 9.96
C VAL A 72 8.43 -14.57 9.04
N ASP A 73 8.11 -15.80 8.66
CA ASP A 73 8.97 -16.66 7.84
C ASP A 73 8.63 -16.54 6.35
N ASP A 74 7.35 -16.36 6.01
CA ASP A 74 6.86 -16.22 4.64
C ASP A 74 6.24 -14.83 4.42
N TRP A 75 6.71 -14.12 3.39
CA TRP A 75 6.19 -12.79 3.05
C TRP A 75 4.70 -12.80 2.72
N ARG A 76 4.17 -13.96 2.30
CA ARG A 76 2.74 -14.12 1.97
C ARG A 76 1.85 -13.96 3.20
N GLU A 77 2.37 -14.23 4.39
CA GLU A 77 1.66 -13.97 5.66
C GLU A 77 1.46 -12.48 5.91
N LEU A 78 2.29 -11.62 5.29
CA LEU A 78 2.19 -10.17 5.40
C LEU A 78 1.22 -9.56 4.39
N THR A 79 0.66 -10.38 3.49
CA THR A 79 -0.06 -9.92 2.29
C THR A 79 -1.55 -10.17 2.43
N GLU A 80 -2.35 -9.13 2.27
CA GLU A 80 -3.81 -9.20 2.20
C GLU A 80 -4.28 -9.55 0.78
N SER A 81 -3.70 -8.90 -0.24
CA SER A 81 -4.12 -9.12 -1.62
C SER A 81 -3.03 -8.85 -2.64
N ILE A 82 -3.14 -9.53 -3.79
CA ILE A 82 -2.34 -9.27 -4.99
C ILE A 82 -3.27 -9.03 -6.16
N LEU A 83 -3.11 -7.88 -6.82
CA LEU A 83 -3.81 -7.53 -8.04
C LEU A 83 -2.81 -7.46 -9.19
N ILE A 84 -3.15 -8.04 -10.33
CA ILE A 84 -2.29 -8.04 -11.52
C ILE A 84 -3.10 -7.58 -12.72
N ASP A 85 -2.56 -6.56 -13.37
CA ASP A 85 -2.98 -6.08 -14.69
C ASP A 85 -1.88 -6.46 -15.69
N TRP A 86 -2.22 -7.29 -16.67
CA TRP A 86 -1.26 -7.82 -17.64
C TRP A 86 -0.92 -6.81 -18.74
N ASN A 87 -1.73 -5.77 -18.91
CA ASN A 87 -1.71 -4.86 -20.06
C ASN A 87 -1.89 -3.41 -19.62
N TYR A 88 -1.17 -3.01 -18.58
CA TYR A 88 -1.31 -1.69 -17.98
C TYR A 88 -0.93 -0.58 -18.97
N ASP A 89 -1.88 0.32 -19.22
CA ASP A 89 -1.80 1.40 -20.21
C ASP A 89 -1.23 2.72 -19.63
N GLY A 90 -0.89 2.74 -18.33
CA GLY A 90 -0.43 3.94 -17.63
C GLY A 90 -1.56 4.81 -17.07
N ALA A 91 -2.83 4.42 -17.23
CA ALA A 91 -3.97 5.10 -16.64
C ALA A 91 -4.42 4.38 -15.36
N VAL A 92 -5.59 3.75 -15.37
CA VAL A 92 -6.21 3.11 -14.21
C VAL A 92 -5.85 1.64 -14.18
N LEU A 93 -5.48 1.12 -13.01
CA LEU A 93 -5.25 -0.31 -12.82
C LEU A 93 -6.54 -1.11 -13.14
N GLN A 94 -6.48 -2.00 -14.12
CA GLN A 94 -7.58 -2.89 -14.50
C GLN A 94 -7.15 -4.34 -14.26
N PRO A 95 -7.21 -4.82 -13.01
CA PRO A 95 -6.64 -6.12 -12.69
C PRO A 95 -7.49 -7.25 -13.28
N GLU A 96 -6.83 -8.13 -14.02
CA GLU A 96 -7.41 -9.38 -14.51
C GLU A 96 -7.26 -10.51 -13.48
N VAL A 97 -6.23 -10.42 -12.63
CA VAL A 97 -6.04 -11.32 -11.48
C VAL A 97 -6.33 -10.56 -10.20
N VAL A 98 -7.19 -11.14 -9.37
CA VAL A 98 -7.49 -10.70 -8.02
C VAL A 98 -7.25 -11.88 -7.09
N ASP A 99 -6.13 -11.87 -6.38
CA ASP A 99 -5.75 -12.91 -5.43
C ASP A 99 -5.93 -12.40 -4.01
N ILE A 100 -7.01 -12.86 -3.37
CA ILE A 100 -7.40 -12.52 -2.01
C ILE A 100 -7.69 -13.86 -1.31
N PRO A 101 -6.94 -14.24 -0.26
CA PRO A 101 -7.20 -15.48 0.46
C PRO A 101 -8.59 -15.48 1.10
N GLU A 102 -9.40 -16.52 0.85
CA GLU A 102 -10.77 -16.60 1.39
C GLU A 102 -10.81 -16.93 2.89
N LYS A 103 -9.80 -17.66 3.39
CA LYS A 103 -9.67 -18.05 4.79
C LYS A 103 -8.42 -17.44 5.40
N LYS A 104 -8.47 -17.21 6.71
CA LYS A 104 -7.33 -16.70 7.50
C LYS A 104 -6.08 -17.58 7.45
N THR A 105 -6.22 -18.87 7.13
CA THR A 105 -5.09 -19.81 7.01
C THR A 105 -4.52 -19.89 5.60
N ASP A 106 -5.21 -19.32 4.63
CA ASP A 106 -4.82 -19.39 3.23
C ASP A 106 -3.87 -18.23 2.96
N LEU A 107 -2.88 -18.49 2.10
CA LEU A 107 -1.90 -17.50 1.67
C LEU A 107 -2.15 -17.17 0.21
N VAL A 108 -1.73 -15.98 -0.19
CA VAL A 108 -1.71 -15.62 -1.62
C VAL A 108 -0.83 -16.59 -2.43
N ILE A 109 -1.08 -16.68 -3.73
CA ILE A 109 -0.39 -17.62 -4.61
C ILE A 109 1.08 -17.20 -4.82
N GLY A 110 1.32 -15.92 -5.13
CA GLY A 110 2.66 -15.35 -5.32
C GLY A 110 3.37 -15.75 -6.62
N ARG A 111 2.76 -16.63 -7.42
CA ARG A 111 3.24 -17.06 -8.75
C ARG A 111 2.06 -17.17 -9.71
N TYR A 112 2.17 -16.54 -10.88
CA TYR A 112 1.06 -16.43 -11.82
C TYR A 112 1.54 -16.64 -13.24
N LYS A 113 0.82 -17.46 -14.01
CA LYS A 113 1.14 -17.67 -15.42
C LYS A 113 0.91 -16.38 -16.21
N VAL A 114 1.92 -15.94 -16.95
CA VAL A 114 1.83 -14.74 -17.80
C VAL A 114 1.11 -15.11 -19.11
N PRO A 115 0.05 -14.38 -19.49
CA PRO A 115 -0.59 -14.53 -20.81
C PRO A 115 0.38 -14.26 -21.96
N ALA A 116 0.17 -14.92 -23.11
CA ALA A 116 1.06 -14.78 -24.27
C ALA A 116 1.02 -13.38 -24.90
N ASP A 117 -0.07 -12.65 -24.69
CA ASP A 117 -0.35 -11.30 -25.16
C ASP A 117 -0.08 -10.22 -24.10
N ALA A 118 0.53 -10.58 -22.96
CA ALA A 118 0.85 -9.62 -21.90
C ALA A 118 1.88 -8.58 -22.36
N GLY A 119 1.54 -7.30 -22.16
CA GLY A 119 2.40 -6.15 -22.39
C GLY A 119 3.15 -5.71 -21.12
N THR A 120 2.83 -4.49 -20.66
CA THR A 120 3.39 -3.97 -19.40
C THR A 120 2.57 -4.53 -18.24
N ILE A 121 3.21 -5.33 -17.39
CA ILE A 121 2.53 -5.97 -16.25
C ILE A 121 2.63 -5.02 -15.05
N ARG A 122 1.49 -4.60 -14.52
CA ARG A 122 1.38 -3.83 -13.28
C ARG A 122 0.94 -4.76 -12.16
N VAL A 123 1.68 -4.74 -11.06
CA VAL A 123 1.38 -5.54 -9.87
C VAL A 123 1.12 -4.59 -8.72
N LYS A 124 0.05 -4.84 -7.98
CA LYS A 124 -0.30 -4.17 -6.74
C LYS A 124 -0.38 -5.20 -5.62
N ILE A 125 0.42 -5.01 -4.57
CA ILE A 125 0.46 -5.89 -3.39
C ILE A 125 -0.03 -5.06 -2.21
N THR A 126 -1.06 -5.52 -1.53
CA THR A 126 -1.62 -4.86 -0.33
C THR A 126 -1.27 -5.66 0.90
N ASP A 127 -0.78 -5.01 1.95
CA ASP A 127 -0.43 -5.64 3.23
C ASP A 127 -1.60 -5.69 4.22
N LEU A 128 -1.38 -6.30 5.39
CA LEU A 128 -2.39 -6.40 6.46
C LEU A 128 -2.72 -5.06 7.15
N LEU A 129 -2.01 -3.97 6.83
CA LEU A 129 -2.33 -2.60 7.25
C LEU A 129 -3.06 -1.83 6.13
N SER A 130 -3.47 -2.52 5.06
CA SER A 130 -4.09 -1.96 3.86
C SER A 130 -3.19 -0.93 3.14
N GLU A 131 -1.88 -1.03 3.31
CA GLU A 131 -0.91 -0.27 2.55
C GLU A 131 -0.49 -1.04 1.30
N SER A 132 -0.29 -0.33 0.19
CA SER A 132 0.00 -0.97 -1.08
C SER A 132 1.35 -0.58 -1.67
N TRP A 133 2.10 -1.58 -2.13
CA TRP A 133 3.17 -1.42 -3.09
C TRP A 133 2.64 -1.58 -4.51
N GLU A 134 3.16 -0.80 -5.45
CA GLU A 134 2.85 -0.96 -6.87
C GLU A 134 4.13 -0.92 -7.72
N GLY A 135 4.25 -1.85 -8.67
CA GLY A 135 5.41 -1.92 -9.55
C GLY A 135 5.08 -2.44 -10.94
N ASN A 136 5.92 -2.06 -11.90
CA ASN A 136 5.83 -2.49 -13.29
C ASN A 136 6.91 -3.51 -13.59
N VAL A 137 6.55 -4.54 -14.35
CA VAL A 137 7.50 -5.51 -14.91
C VAL A 137 7.19 -5.66 -16.40
N THR A 138 8.22 -5.53 -17.23
CA THR A 138 8.11 -5.81 -18.66
C THR A 138 8.42 -7.27 -18.93
N ASN A 139 7.54 -7.93 -19.68
CA ASN A 139 7.83 -9.23 -20.28
C ASN A 139 8.83 -8.97 -21.42
N GLY A 140 10.12 -9.26 -21.18
CA GLY A 140 11.22 -9.02 -22.12
C GLY A 140 11.51 -10.22 -22.99
#